data_AF-A0A1H3UXI8-F1
#
_entry.id   AF-A0A1H3UXI8-F1
#
_cell.length_a   1.000
_cell.length_b   1.000
_cell.length_c   1.000
_cell.angle_alpha   90.00
_cell.angle_beta   90.00
_cell.angle_gamma   90.00
#
_symmetry.space_group_name_H-M   'P 1'
#
loop_
_entity.id
_entity.type
_entity.pdbx_description
1 polymer ?
#
loop_
_entity_poly.entity_id
_entity_poly.type
_entity_poly.pdbx_seq_one_letter_code
_entity_poly.pdbx_strand_id
1 'polypeptide(L)' 'MFFRKKGKLRQKENDLLLKYLEIVKNRVKQQEALINNSVDHHNEVLYRAKLEKAKYLFLLKEARYRKAQLRDAVPNGR' A
#
# COMPACT_ATOMS: atom_id res chain seq x y z
N MET A 1 25.94 -18.53 -1.26
CA MET A 1 25.63 -17.39 -0.36
C MET A 1 24.87 -16.22 -1.03
N PHE A 2 24.62 -16.23 -2.35
CA PHE A 2 23.90 -15.16 -3.06
C PHE A 2 22.37 -15.24 -3.00
N PHE A 3 21.79 -16.45 -3.04
CA PHE A 3 20.33 -16.64 -3.02
C PHE A 3 19.68 -16.24 -1.69
N ARG A 4 20.39 -16.45 -0.56
CA ARG A 4 19.96 -15.98 0.77
C ARG A 4 19.89 -14.44 0.86
N LYS A 5 20.84 -13.73 0.23
CA LYS A 5 20.81 -12.25 0.16
C LYS A 5 19.65 -11.76 -0.71
N LYS A 6 19.39 -12.41 -1.85
CA LYS A 6 18.25 -12.12 -2.73
C LYS A 6 16.89 -12.34 -2.05
N GLY A 7 16.75 -13.42 -1.27
CA GLY A 7 15.54 -13.68 -0.48
C GLY A 7 15.27 -12.59 0.56
N LYS A 8 16.29 -12.22 1.34
CA LYS A 8 16.20 -11.12 2.33
C LYS A 8 15.86 -9.77 1.69
N LEU A 9 16.40 -9.49 0.50
CA LEU A 9 16.08 -8.24 -0.21
C LEU A 9 14.61 -8.23 -0.66
N ARG A 10 14.13 -9.33 -1.26
CA ARG A 10 12.71 -9.46 -1.63
C ARG A 10 11.77 -9.29 -0.45
N GLN A 11 12.16 -9.82 0.70
CA GLN A 11 11.42 -9.70 1.95
C GLN A 11 11.28 -8.25 2.39
N LYS A 12 12.40 -7.51 2.45
CA LYS A 12 12.40 -6.08 2.78
C LYS A 12 11.54 -5.26 1.82
N GLU A 13 11.61 -5.54 0.52
CA GLU A 13 10.79 -4.86 -0.49
C GLU A 13 9.29 -5.18 -0.32
N ASN A 14 8.94 -6.41 0.05
CA ASN A 14 7.56 -6.78 0.37
C ASN A 14 7.07 -6.06 1.64
N ASP A 15 7.89 -5.96 2.68
CA ASP A 15 7.55 -5.23 3.90
C ASP A 15 7.32 -3.74 3.62
N LEU A 16 8.19 -3.13 2.80
CA LEU A 16 8.03 -1.76 2.34
C LEU A 16 6.73 -1.59 1.54
N LEU A 17 6.45 -2.51 0.60
CA LEU A 17 5.21 -2.50 -0.17
C LEU A 17 3.98 -2.52 0.73
N LEU A 18 3.94 -3.42 1.72
CA LEU A 18 2.82 -3.52 2.66
C LEU A 18 2.70 -2.27 3.54
N LYS A 19 3.83 -1.72 4.00
CA LYS A 19 3.84 -0.45 4.75
C LYS A 19 3.27 0.70 3.94
N TYR A 20 3.70 0.87 2.69
CA TYR A 20 3.18 1.93 1.83
C TYR A 20 1.71 1.72 1.48
N LEU A 21 1.29 0.47 1.27
CA LEU A 21 -0.11 0.14 1.01
C LEU A 21 -1.02 0.59 2.16
N GLU A 22 -0.62 0.36 3.41
CA GLU A 22 -1.40 0.81 4.58
C GLU A 22 -1.43 2.34 4.70
N ILE A 23 -0.32 3.03 4.41
CA ILE A 23 -0.27 4.50 4.40
C ILE A 23 -1.24 5.06 3.35
N VAL A 24 -1.19 4.56 2.11
CA VAL A 24 -2.06 5.05 1.03
C VAL A 24 -3.52 4.71 1.30
N LYS A 25 -3.82 3.52 1.83
CA LYS A 25 -5.17 3.14 2.26
C LYS A 25 -5.74 4.13 3.28
N ASN A 26 -4.97 4.54 4.28
CA ASN A 26 -5.41 5.51 5.27
C ASN A 26 -5.66 6.88 4.66
N ARG A 27 -4.82 7.32 3.72
CA ARG A 27 -5.04 8.57 2.98
C ARG A 27 -6.32 8.53 2.15
N VAL A 28 -6.58 7.43 1.43
CA VAL A 28 -7.81 7.24 0.65
C VAL A 28 -9.03 7.31 1.57
N LYS A 29 -9.01 6.61 2.71
CA LYS A 29 -10.10 6.68 3.70
C LYS A 29 -10.34 8.10 4.21
N GLN A 30 -9.27 8.83 4.54
CA GLN A 30 -9.37 10.22 4.99
C GLN A 30 -9.95 11.13 3.91
N GLN A 31 -9.49 10.99 2.66
CA GLN A 31 -10.00 11.76 1.53
C GLN A 31 -11.46 11.43 1.23
N GLU A 32 -11.86 10.16 1.28
CA GLU A 32 -13.26 9.74 1.12
C GLU A 32 -14.14 10.31 2.24
N ALA A 33 -13.67 10.32 3.49
CA ALA A 33 -14.40 10.94 4.60
C ALA A 33 -14.56 12.45 4.43
N LEU A 34 -13.51 13.16 4.00
CA LEU A 34 -13.59 14.60 3.71
C LEU A 34 -14.54 14.90 2.55
N ILE A 35 -14.49 14.10 1.48
CA ILE A 35 -15.39 14.27 0.34
C ILE A 35 -16.85 13.99 0.74
N ASN A 36 -17.11 12.99 1.57
CA ASN A 36 -18.49 12.71 1.98
C ASN A 36 -19.07 13.77 2.92
N ASN A 37 -18.21 14.49 3.65
CA ASN A 37 -18.64 15.44 4.69
C ASN A 37 -18.70 16.91 4.25
N SER A 38 -18.17 17.27 3.07
CA SER A 38 -18.35 18.63 2.55
C SER A 38 -19.46 18.68 1.51
N VAL A 39 -20.11 19.83 1.38
CA VAL A 39 -21.26 20.03 0.46
C VAL A 39 -20.80 20.56 -0.90
N ASP A 40 -19.59 21.15 -0.96
CA ASP A 40 -19.05 21.79 -2.17
C ASP A 40 -17.54 21.51 -2.28
N HIS A 41 -17.14 20.56 -3.12
CA HIS A 41 -15.73 20.21 -3.35
C HIS A 41 -15.27 20.71 -4.70
N HIS A 42 -14.13 21.40 -4.70
CA HIS A 42 -13.48 21.77 -5.95
C HIS A 42 -13.08 20.51 -6.75
N ASN A 43 -13.26 20.54 -8.08
CA ASN A 43 -12.97 19.41 -8.98
C ASN A 43 -11.56 18.83 -8.81
N GLU A 44 -10.59 19.67 -8.45
CA GLU A 44 -9.21 19.25 -8.19
C GLU A 44 -9.11 18.28 -7.00
N VAL A 45 -9.92 18.46 -5.96
CA VAL A 45 -9.97 17.58 -4.78
C VAL A 45 -10.46 16.19 -5.19
N LEU A 46 -11.51 16.12 -6.02
CA LEU A 46 -12.03 14.87 -6.56
C LEU A 46 -10.99 14.17 -7.45
N TYR A 47 -10.28 14.92 -8.30
CA TYR A 47 -9.23 14.36 -9.14
C TYR A 47 -8.09 13.76 -8.30
N ARG A 48 -7.59 14.50 -7.30
CA ARG A 48 -6.54 14.03 -6.40
C ARG A 48 -6.96 12.77 -5.62
N ALA A 49 -8.20 12.72 -5.15
CA ALA A 49 -8.74 11.54 -4.47
C ALA A 49 -8.83 10.31 -5.39
N LYS A 50 -9.29 10.49 -6.63
CA LYS A 50 -9.31 9.42 -7.65
C LYS A 50 -7.89 8.92 -7.94
N LEU A 51 -6.91 9.82 -8.06
CA LEU A 51 -5.53 9.46 -8.30
C LEU A 51 -4.93 8.65 -7.14
N GLU A 52 -5.15 9.07 -5.89
CA GLU A 52 -4.69 8.32 -4.71
C GLU A 52 -5.38 6.94 -4.61
N LYS A 53 -6.67 6.85 -4.93
CA LYS A 53 -7.39 5.58 -5.02
C LYS A 53 -6.80 4.66 -6.09
N ALA A 54 -6.43 5.19 -7.24
CA ALA A 54 -5.76 4.42 -8.29
C ALA A 54 -4.40 3.87 -7.82
N LYS A 55 -3.60 4.69 -7.12
CA LYS A 55 -2.33 4.24 -6.51
C LYS A 55 -2.56 3.12 -5.50
N TYR A 56 -3.56 3.25 -4.64
CA TYR A 56 -3.92 2.21 -3.68
C TYR A 56 -4.25 0.88 -4.38
N LEU A 57 -5.12 0.91 -5.38
CA LEU A 57 -5.52 -0.29 -6.14
C LEU A 57 -4.34 -0.93 -6.87
N PHE A 58 -3.44 -0.12 -7.42
CA PHE A 58 -2.21 -0.59 -8.04
C PHE A 58 -1.32 -1.33 -7.04
N LEU A 59 -1.06 -0.75 -5.86
CA LEU A 59 -0.26 -1.40 -4.82
C LEU A 59 -0.92 -2.70 -4.32
N LEU A 60 -2.25 -2.73 -4.22
CA LEU A 60 -3.03 -3.92 -3.89
C LEU A 60 -2.84 -5.04 -4.92
N LYS A 61 -2.87 -4.70 -6.20
CA LYS A 61 -2.60 -5.64 -7.30
C LYS A 61 -1.18 -6.18 -7.22
N GLU A 62 -0.20 -5.31 -6.98
CA GLU A 62 1.21 -5.71 -6.82
C GLU A 62 1.42 -6.62 -5.61
N ALA A 63 0.83 -6.31 -4.45
CA ALA A 63 0.94 -7.13 -3.26
C ALA A 63 0.36 -8.54 -3.49
N ARG A 64 -0.78 -8.64 -4.19
CA ARG A 64 -1.39 -9.92 -4.58
C ARG A 64 -0.51 -10.69 -5.56
N TYR A 65 0.04 -10.02 -6.57
CA TYR A 65 0.92 -10.64 -7.57
C TYR A 65 2.18 -11.22 -6.92
N ARG A 66 2.78 -10.48 -5.98
CA ARG A 66 3.97 -10.91 -5.23
C ARG A 66 3.68 -11.94 -4.13
N LYS A 67 2.40 -12.20 -3.84
CA LYS A 67 1.94 -12.97 -2.67
C LYS A 67 2.58 -12.46 -1.37
N ALA A 68 2.76 -11.13 -1.27
CA ALA A 68 3.36 -10.52 -0.10
C ALA A 68 2.45 -10.78 1.11
N GLN A 69 2.98 -11.48 2.12
CA GLN A 69 2.26 -11.77 3.37
C GLN A 69 3.02 -11.17 4.55
N LEU A 70 2.28 -10.69 5.55
CA LEU A 70 2.83 -10.21 6.82
C LEU A 70 3.63 -11.27 7.61
N ARG A 71 3.55 -12.56 7.20
CA ARG A 71 4.27 -13.68 7.83
C ARG A 71 5.78 -13.62 7.64
N ASP A 72 6.25 -12.86 6.68
CA ASP A 72 7.66 -12.77 6.34
C ASP A 72 8.48 -11.94 7.35
N ALA A 73 7.85 -11.23 8.28
CA ALA A 73 8.55 -10.42 9.28
C ALA A 73 9.07 -11.20 10.51
N VAL A 74 8.76 -12.50 10.64
CA VAL A 74 9.24 -13.33 11.76
C VAL A 74 10.38 -14.23 11.28
N PRO A 75 11.63 -14.05 11.73
CA PRO A 75 12.64 -15.06 11.51
C PRO A 75 12.19 -16.30 12.26
N ASN A 76 12.09 -17.43 11.56
CA ASN A 76 11.93 -18.76 12.16
C ASN A 76 12.98 -18.91 13.29
N GLY A 77 12.53 -18.65 14.51
CA GLY A 77 13.21 -19.02 15.74
C GLY A 77 12.79 -20.46 16.02
N ARG A 78 13.72 -21.37 15.71
CA ARG A 78 13.86 -22.77 16.15
C ARG A 78 12.59 -23.53 16.52
#